data_AF-A0A1W6MJW5-F1
#
_entry.id   AF-A0A1W6MJW5-F1
#
_cell.length_a   1.000
_cell.length_b   1.000
_cell.length_c   1.000
_cell.angle_alpha   90.00
_cell.angle_beta   90.00
_cell.angle_gamma   90.00
#
_symmetry.space_group_name_H-M   'P 1'
#
loop_
_entity.id
_entity.type
_entity.pdbx_description
1 polymer ?
#
loop_
_entity_poly.entity_id
_entity_poly.type
_entity_poly.pdbx_seq_one_letter_code
_entity_poly.pdbx_strand_id
1 'polypeptide(L)'
;MKKLVLAVFLLVAVFSQAQVGINTEDPRALLDIKAANEVVATNTPGVMVVGDGLLVSRVSTLLVDGDFPIEGVVVYLTSSFEDTSQAPSVTYEPGFYVSYSGRWETFGTGGDSGELKEFTEGITKGYRLADSDPANHGDVGLFATDLSFQQSASTSRGATGDASFVANVDNTASGTASSSFGIENDISGTASSGFGQLNTVSGNLSFAAGSENNITTDGSIAFGASNAVSGVAAAALGADNEARGAASIAAGEGNIANASGEIAVGQFNTDYSPAGDSTDRVFTVGNGSSDASRSDALIILKNGVITAPSFSNTELGNADSQALITKGYFDLNNSNGQLVEQTNGSNLGYRIAGNNPSNFLGIGRFAINLGFRVAVWRSNIDNQYGASGRYAFSVGGNNLASGVSSVTLGATSVASGSASVALGGGLVARAYGETATGSWNTDYSPVAGASGRALSDRVFVVGNGVNETDRSDALIVRRDGLITVPDLSISLIENGGSKVLTTKEYNEENFIGRLESGDTASRPTGASAPAYGTMRYNTETGRPEVYVENSTNLPTGSSYVPGWISL
;
A
#
# COMPACT_ATOMS: atom_id res chain seq x y z
N MET A 1 -45.17 -103.06 105.68
CA MET A 1 -46.01 -104.06 104.97
C MET A 1 -46.60 -103.42 103.71
N LYS A 2 -46.43 -104.06 102.54
CA LYS A 2 -47.11 -103.88 101.22
C LYS A 2 -46.79 -102.58 100.44
N LYS A 3 -46.00 -102.58 99.35
CA LYS A 3 -46.18 -103.07 97.95
C LYS A 3 -47.14 -102.22 97.08
N LEU A 4 -46.62 -101.66 95.97
CA LEU A 4 -47.12 -101.56 94.55
C LEU A 4 -46.70 -100.19 93.92
N VAL A 5 -45.83 -100.10 92.91
CA VAL A 5 -45.96 -100.37 91.45
C VAL A 5 -46.55 -99.19 90.64
N LEU A 6 -45.67 -98.57 89.83
CA LEU A 6 -45.78 -98.26 88.39
C LEU A 6 -46.91 -97.34 87.86
N ALA A 7 -46.52 -96.17 87.32
CA ALA A 7 -46.98 -95.57 86.04
C ALA A 7 -46.26 -94.22 85.85
N VAL A 8 -45.25 -94.09 84.99
CA VAL A 8 -45.36 -93.73 83.55
C VAL A 8 -45.56 -92.21 83.36
N PHE A 9 -44.49 -91.59 82.85
CA PHE A 9 -44.44 -90.44 81.95
C PHE A 9 -44.84 -89.04 82.46
N LEU A 10 -43.84 -88.15 82.33
CA LEU A 10 -43.88 -86.90 81.57
C LEU A 10 -43.67 -85.61 82.38
N LEU A 11 -42.62 -84.91 81.92
CA LEU A 11 -42.40 -83.46 81.94
C LEU A 11 -41.87 -82.81 83.22
N VAL A 12 -40.54 -82.83 83.30
CA VAL A 12 -39.72 -81.70 83.76
C VAL A 12 -40.06 -80.46 82.91
N ALA A 13 -40.41 -79.35 83.54
CA ALA A 13 -40.31 -78.02 82.93
C ALA A 13 -39.69 -77.07 83.97
N VAL A 14 -38.37 -76.92 83.86
CA VAL A 14 -37.59 -75.86 84.50
C VAL A 14 -37.96 -74.56 83.80
N PHE A 15 -38.44 -73.56 84.53
CA PHE A 15 -38.50 -72.18 84.06
C PHE A 15 -37.08 -71.61 84.02
N SER A 16 -36.42 -71.72 82.86
CA SER A 16 -35.23 -70.95 82.54
C SER A 16 -35.58 -69.88 81.51
N GLN A 17 -35.40 -68.63 81.93
CA GLN A 17 -34.98 -67.46 81.16
C GLN A 17 -35.89 -66.99 80.00
N ALA A 18 -36.48 -65.80 80.16
CA ALA A 18 -36.76 -64.94 79.02
C ALA A 18 -35.49 -64.09 78.77
N GLN A 19 -34.61 -64.59 77.89
CA GLN A 19 -33.52 -63.82 77.31
C GLN A 19 -33.86 -63.65 75.82
N VAL A 20 -33.92 -62.41 75.35
CA VAL A 20 -34.21 -62.08 73.95
C VAL A 20 -32.92 -62.11 73.15
N GLY A 21 -32.87 -62.98 72.15
CA GLY A 21 -31.75 -63.19 71.22
C GLY A 21 -31.70 -64.65 70.78
N ILE A 22 -32.07 -64.96 69.53
CA ILE A 22 -31.96 -66.32 68.99
C ILE A 22 -30.49 -66.50 68.54
N ASN A 23 -29.80 -67.47 69.15
CA ASN A 23 -28.53 -68.03 68.66
C ASN A 23 -27.27 -67.13 68.74
N THR A 24 -27.09 -66.34 69.81
CA THR A 24 -25.85 -65.56 70.05
C THR A 24 -25.39 -65.65 71.50
N GLU A 25 -24.09 -65.82 71.76
CA GLU A 25 -23.52 -65.92 73.13
C GLU A 25 -23.50 -64.58 73.90
N ASP A 26 -23.75 -63.43 73.25
CA ASP A 26 -23.75 -62.10 73.89
C ASP A 26 -24.89 -61.19 73.34
N PRO A 27 -26.14 -61.32 73.84
CA PRO A 27 -27.29 -60.67 73.23
C PRO A 27 -27.28 -59.16 73.46
N ARG A 28 -26.96 -58.43 72.39
CA ARG A 28 -27.24 -57.00 72.24
C ARG A 28 -28.63 -56.85 71.60
N ALA A 29 -29.41 -55.86 72.01
CA ALA A 29 -30.69 -55.54 71.38
C ALA A 29 -30.47 -54.91 70.00
N LEU A 30 -30.06 -55.73 69.04
CA LEU A 30 -29.88 -55.39 67.64
C LEU A 30 -30.77 -56.36 66.84
N LEU A 31 -31.53 -55.85 65.87
CA LEU A 31 -32.31 -56.67 64.95
C LEU A 31 -31.34 -57.33 63.95
N ASP A 32 -30.72 -58.42 64.37
CA ASP A 32 -29.87 -59.25 63.52
C ASP A 32 -30.74 -60.33 62.88
N ILE A 33 -31.01 -60.21 61.58
CA ILE A 33 -31.77 -61.21 60.82
C ILE A 33 -30.78 -61.94 59.94
N LYS A 34 -30.30 -63.08 60.44
CA LYS A 34 -29.41 -63.98 59.71
C LYS A 34 -30.20 -64.88 58.77
N ALA A 35 -29.65 -65.13 57.58
CA ALA A 35 -30.18 -66.15 56.69
C ALA A 35 -29.97 -67.54 57.34
N ALA A 36 -31.00 -68.40 57.34
CA ALA A 36 -30.92 -69.73 57.95
C ALA A 36 -29.85 -70.66 57.32
N ASN A 37 -29.33 -70.29 56.15
CA ASN A 37 -28.31 -71.02 55.38
C ASN A 37 -27.05 -70.17 55.16
N GLU A 38 -26.57 -69.47 56.20
CA GLU A 38 -25.27 -68.78 56.14
C GLU A 38 -24.16 -69.81 55.89
N VAL A 39 -23.68 -69.91 54.65
CA VAL A 39 -22.56 -70.76 54.27
C VAL A 39 -21.29 -69.94 54.41
N VAL A 40 -20.41 -70.34 55.33
CA VAL A 40 -19.06 -69.78 55.45
C VAL A 40 -18.37 -69.88 54.09
N ALA A 41 -17.89 -68.75 53.56
CA ALA A 41 -17.32 -68.63 52.23
C ALA A 41 -16.29 -69.74 51.93
N THR A 42 -16.62 -70.63 51.01
CA THR A 42 -15.63 -71.44 50.29
C THR A 42 -15.40 -70.77 48.95
N ASN A 43 -14.14 -70.62 48.52
CA ASN A 43 -13.72 -69.95 47.29
C ASN A 43 -14.16 -70.65 45.97
N THR A 44 -15.37 -71.20 45.92
CA THR A 44 -15.97 -71.87 44.76
C THR A 44 -16.72 -70.84 43.91
N PRO A 45 -16.31 -70.59 42.66
CA PRO A 45 -17.02 -69.67 41.77
C PRO A 45 -18.48 -70.12 41.55
N GLY A 46 -19.44 -69.21 41.73
CA GLY A 46 -20.86 -69.44 41.45
C GLY A 46 -21.74 -69.78 42.65
N VAL A 47 -21.20 -69.86 43.87
CA VAL A 47 -22.01 -70.01 45.10
C VAL A 47 -22.29 -68.63 45.69
N MET A 48 -23.57 -68.26 45.81
CA MET A 48 -24.00 -67.00 46.44
C MET A 48 -23.75 -67.06 47.94
N VAL A 49 -22.74 -66.33 48.42
CA VAL A 49 -22.50 -66.13 49.85
C VAL A 49 -23.46 -65.05 50.34
N VAL A 50 -24.48 -65.44 51.10
CA VAL A 50 -25.37 -64.49 51.77
C VAL A 50 -24.77 -64.20 53.14
N GLY A 51 -24.03 -63.10 53.26
CA GLY A 51 -23.53 -62.59 54.54
C GLY A 51 -24.59 -61.77 55.29
N ASP A 52 -24.16 -61.06 56.34
CA ASP A 52 -24.99 -60.06 57.03
C ASP A 52 -25.50 -59.02 56.01
N GLY A 53 -26.81 -58.91 55.85
CA GLY A 53 -27.46 -58.11 54.81
C GLY A 53 -28.61 -57.25 55.34
N LEU A 54 -28.87 -56.13 54.66
CA LEU A 54 -30.02 -55.29 54.94
C LEU A 54 -31.29 -55.93 54.37
N LEU A 55 -32.33 -56.16 55.18
CA LEU A 55 -33.64 -56.50 54.65
C LEU A 55 -34.23 -55.28 53.94
N VAL A 56 -34.55 -55.45 52.66
CA VAL A 56 -35.12 -54.41 51.81
C VAL A 56 -36.61 -54.69 51.59
N SER A 57 -37.44 -53.66 51.80
CA SER A 57 -38.89 -53.74 51.58
C SER A 57 -39.21 -53.96 50.10
N ARG A 58 -40.12 -54.89 49.79
CA ARG A 58 -40.65 -55.07 48.43
C ARG A 58 -41.89 -54.21 48.26
N VAL A 59 -41.91 -53.37 47.24
CA VAL A 59 -43.02 -52.44 46.95
C VAL A 59 -43.47 -52.61 45.49
N SER A 60 -44.74 -52.35 45.21
CA SER A 60 -45.29 -52.38 43.85
C SER A 60 -45.40 -50.99 43.20
N THR A 61 -45.20 -49.94 43.98
CA THR A 61 -45.25 -48.52 43.57
C THR A 61 -44.25 -47.72 44.38
N LEU A 62 -43.76 -46.61 43.83
CA LEU A 62 -42.87 -45.68 44.53
C LEU A 62 -43.66 -44.44 44.95
N LEU A 63 -43.43 -43.96 46.18
CA LEU A 63 -44.04 -42.70 46.61
C LEU A 63 -43.21 -41.54 46.05
N VAL A 64 -43.83 -40.70 45.24
CA VAL A 64 -43.23 -39.48 44.71
C VAL A 64 -44.03 -38.31 45.27
N ASP A 65 -43.56 -37.74 46.39
CA ASP A 65 -44.17 -36.60 47.05
C ASP A 65 -43.16 -35.45 47.07
N GLY A 66 -43.48 -34.36 46.37
CA GLY A 66 -42.63 -33.17 46.29
C GLY A 66 -42.68 -32.29 47.54
N ASP A 67 -43.72 -32.41 48.37
CA ASP A 67 -43.89 -31.62 49.59
C ASP A 67 -43.18 -32.29 50.79
N PHE A 68 -43.04 -33.62 50.77
CA PHE A 68 -42.36 -34.41 51.79
C PHE A 68 -41.48 -35.51 51.17
N PRO A 69 -40.30 -35.17 50.64
CA PRO A 69 -39.43 -36.15 50.00
C PRO A 69 -39.02 -37.23 51.01
N ILE A 70 -39.22 -38.50 50.61
CA ILE A 70 -38.62 -39.62 51.32
C ILE A 70 -37.13 -39.61 51.03
N GLU A 71 -36.30 -39.76 52.05
CA GLU A 71 -34.84 -39.72 51.94
C GLU A 71 -34.23 -40.97 52.59
N GLY A 72 -33.22 -41.56 51.95
CA GLY A 72 -32.42 -42.65 52.49
C GLY A 72 -33.14 -44.01 52.60
N VAL A 73 -34.27 -44.18 51.92
CA VAL A 73 -35.02 -45.46 51.94
C VAL A 73 -34.60 -46.34 50.77
N VAL A 74 -34.30 -47.60 51.07
CA VAL A 74 -34.00 -48.64 50.07
C VAL A 74 -35.21 -49.55 49.91
N VAL A 75 -35.66 -49.76 48.67
CA VAL A 75 -36.77 -50.66 48.32
C VAL A 75 -36.41 -51.54 47.13
N TYR A 76 -37.13 -52.66 46.98
CA TYR A 76 -37.15 -53.45 45.75
C TYR A 76 -38.52 -53.27 45.09
N LEU A 77 -38.56 -52.63 43.93
CA LEU A 77 -39.75 -52.49 43.11
C LEU A 77 -40.07 -53.84 42.44
N THR A 78 -41.27 -54.37 42.64
CA THR A 78 -41.65 -55.72 42.19
C THR A 78 -42.30 -55.77 40.81
N SER A 79 -42.73 -54.63 40.30
CA SER A 79 -43.49 -54.47 39.04
C SER A 79 -43.22 -53.09 38.48
N SER A 80 -43.28 -52.92 37.16
CA SER A 80 -43.11 -51.62 36.53
C SER A 80 -44.13 -50.61 37.10
N PHE A 81 -43.67 -49.40 37.40
CA PHE A 81 -44.45 -48.32 37.97
C PHE A 81 -44.23 -47.05 37.14
N GLU A 82 -45.31 -46.47 36.61
CA GLU A 82 -45.24 -45.20 35.89
C GLU A 82 -45.61 -44.05 36.82
N ASP A 83 -44.66 -43.16 37.06
CA ASP A 83 -44.90 -41.90 37.76
C ASP A 83 -45.45 -40.86 36.77
N THR A 84 -46.73 -40.60 36.92
CA THR A 84 -47.48 -39.61 36.12
C THR A 84 -47.50 -38.22 36.77
N SER A 85 -46.83 -38.03 37.91
CA SER A 85 -46.73 -36.74 38.61
C SER A 85 -45.72 -35.78 37.97
N GLN A 86 -44.82 -36.28 37.11
CA GLN A 86 -43.80 -35.52 36.38
C GLN A 86 -44.13 -35.45 34.87
N ALA A 87 -43.62 -34.43 34.18
CA ALA A 87 -43.77 -34.27 32.73
C ALA A 87 -42.39 -34.11 32.06
N PRO A 88 -41.94 -35.05 31.18
CA PRO A 88 -42.63 -36.30 30.80
C PRO A 88 -42.75 -37.30 31.97
N SER A 89 -43.70 -38.25 31.86
CA SER A 89 -43.85 -39.33 32.85
C SER A 89 -42.57 -40.17 32.93
N VAL A 90 -42.28 -40.69 34.11
CA VAL A 90 -41.09 -41.50 34.37
C VAL A 90 -41.52 -42.93 34.66
N THR A 91 -41.02 -43.89 33.87
CA THR A 91 -41.28 -45.32 34.10
C THR A 91 -40.14 -45.94 34.90
N TYR A 92 -40.48 -46.54 36.04
CA TYR A 92 -39.57 -47.31 36.89
C TYR A 92 -39.80 -48.80 36.63
N GLU A 93 -38.72 -49.56 36.40
CA GLU A 93 -38.77 -51.00 36.16
C GLU A 93 -38.44 -51.81 37.43
N PRO A 94 -38.86 -53.08 37.56
CA PRO A 94 -38.57 -53.87 38.76
C PRO A 94 -37.07 -53.91 39.10
N GLY A 95 -36.69 -53.52 40.31
CA GLY A 95 -35.28 -53.40 40.71
C GLY A 95 -35.09 -52.79 42.10
N PHE A 96 -33.84 -52.73 42.57
CA PHE A 96 -33.51 -52.03 43.82
C PHE A 96 -33.40 -50.53 43.59
N TYR A 97 -34.11 -49.75 44.41
CA TYR A 97 -34.10 -48.29 44.38
C TYR A 97 -33.71 -47.71 45.75
N VAL A 98 -33.01 -46.58 45.72
CA VAL A 98 -32.76 -45.71 46.88
C VAL A 98 -33.44 -44.37 46.67
N SER A 99 -34.09 -43.85 47.71
CA SER A 99 -34.65 -42.50 47.69
C SER A 99 -33.59 -41.49 48.08
N TYR A 100 -33.28 -40.52 47.23
CA TYR A 100 -32.31 -39.46 47.48
C TYR A 100 -32.74 -38.15 46.80
N SER A 101 -32.66 -37.03 47.53
CA SER A 101 -33.01 -35.69 47.04
C SER A 101 -34.43 -35.62 46.42
N GLY A 102 -35.39 -36.32 47.02
CA GLY A 102 -36.77 -36.40 46.56
C GLY A 102 -37.03 -37.22 45.30
N ARG A 103 -36.08 -38.08 44.88
CA ARG A 103 -36.20 -38.97 43.72
C ARG A 103 -35.78 -40.39 44.06
N TRP A 104 -36.21 -41.36 43.24
CA TRP A 104 -35.79 -42.76 43.35
C TRP A 104 -34.72 -43.07 42.30
N GLU A 105 -33.58 -43.61 42.72
CA GLU A 105 -32.44 -43.98 41.87
C GLU A 105 -32.13 -45.48 42.01
N THR A 106 -31.69 -46.15 40.94
CA THR A 106 -31.34 -47.58 40.98
C THR A 106 -29.97 -47.82 41.64
N PHE A 107 -29.78 -48.99 42.23
CA PHE A 107 -28.44 -49.44 42.64
C PHE A 107 -27.66 -49.97 41.43
N GLY A 108 -26.55 -49.31 41.08
CA GLY A 108 -25.45 -49.95 40.35
C GLY A 108 -25.59 -50.15 38.84
N THR A 109 -26.45 -49.41 38.14
CA THR A 109 -26.41 -49.35 36.66
C THR A 109 -25.80 -48.02 36.21
N GLY A 110 -24.50 -47.84 36.47
CA GLY A 110 -23.69 -46.92 35.70
C GLY A 110 -23.41 -47.53 34.32
N GLY A 111 -24.43 -47.52 33.46
CA GLY A 111 -24.46 -48.20 32.18
C GLY A 111 -25.59 -47.76 31.27
N ASP A 112 -26.21 -46.62 31.55
CA ASP A 112 -27.15 -46.02 30.60
C ASP A 112 -26.37 -45.43 29.41
N SER A 113 -27.02 -45.44 28.23
CA SER A 113 -26.50 -44.84 27.00
C SER A 113 -25.97 -43.44 27.26
N GLY A 114 -24.75 -43.15 26.80
CA GLY A 114 -24.11 -41.85 26.97
C GLY A 114 -23.21 -41.67 28.21
N GLU A 115 -23.09 -42.67 29.09
CA GLU A 115 -22.11 -42.62 30.18
C GLU A 115 -20.66 -42.82 29.71
N LEU A 116 -19.71 -42.12 30.33
CA LEU A 116 -18.28 -42.36 30.13
C LEU A 116 -17.80 -43.52 31.02
N LYS A 117 -17.17 -44.53 30.40
CA LYS A 117 -16.59 -45.70 31.07
C LYS A 117 -15.08 -45.76 30.84
N GLU A 118 -14.32 -46.14 31.87
CA GLU A 118 -12.89 -46.44 31.73
C GLU A 118 -12.70 -47.75 30.95
N PHE A 119 -11.90 -47.69 29.88
CA PHE A 119 -11.43 -48.84 29.12
C PHE A 119 -9.93 -49.03 29.38
N THR A 120 -9.53 -50.28 29.61
CA THR A 120 -8.12 -50.67 29.74
C THR A 120 -7.76 -51.56 28.55
N GLU A 121 -6.92 -51.05 27.65
CA GLU A 121 -6.49 -51.75 26.44
C GLU A 121 -4.96 -51.92 26.51
N GLY A 122 -4.52 -53.14 26.84
CA GLY A 122 -3.12 -53.41 27.15
C GLY A 122 -2.65 -52.71 28.44
N ILE A 123 -1.77 -51.70 28.30
CA ILE A 123 -1.24 -50.92 29.43
C ILE A 123 -1.86 -49.52 29.54
N THR A 124 -2.67 -49.10 28.57
CA THR A 124 -3.30 -47.79 28.55
C THR A 124 -4.64 -47.83 29.26
N LYS A 125 -5.04 -46.66 29.77
CA LYS A 125 -6.35 -46.44 30.38
C LYS A 125 -6.93 -45.15 29.85
N GLY A 126 -8.09 -45.20 29.22
CA GLY A 126 -8.81 -44.04 28.72
C GLY A 126 -10.31 -44.17 28.93
N TYR A 127 -11.07 -43.18 28.49
CA TYR A 127 -12.52 -43.13 28.66
C TYR A 127 -13.21 -43.16 27.30
N ARG A 128 -14.26 -43.97 27.17
CA ARG A 128 -15.15 -44.01 26.00
C ARG A 128 -16.60 -44.12 26.45
N LEU A 129 -17.55 -43.77 25.59
CA LEU A 129 -18.97 -44.05 25.81
C LEU A 129 -19.20 -45.54 26.09
N ALA A 130 -19.96 -45.86 27.15
CA ALA A 130 -20.18 -47.22 27.63
C ALA A 130 -20.90 -48.12 26.62
N ASP A 131 -21.65 -47.52 25.71
CA ASP A 131 -22.45 -48.15 24.64
C ASP A 131 -21.75 -48.17 23.27
N SER A 132 -20.49 -47.75 23.19
CA SER A 132 -19.68 -47.88 21.97
C SER A 132 -19.36 -49.35 21.63
N ASP A 133 -19.26 -49.68 20.33
CA ASP A 133 -18.81 -51.00 19.86
C ASP A 133 -17.28 -51.02 19.76
N PRO A 134 -16.55 -51.76 20.62
CA PRO A 134 -15.09 -51.78 20.59
C PRO A 134 -14.51 -52.24 19.25
N ALA A 135 -15.24 -53.00 18.42
CA ALA A 135 -14.76 -53.44 17.11
C ALA A 135 -14.63 -52.28 16.09
N ASN A 136 -15.25 -51.14 16.36
CA ASN A 136 -15.26 -49.96 15.50
C ASN A 136 -14.21 -48.91 15.92
N HIS A 137 -13.49 -49.15 17.02
CA HIS A 137 -12.48 -48.23 17.53
C HIS A 137 -11.13 -48.93 17.64
N GLY A 138 -10.04 -48.16 17.50
CA GLY A 138 -8.72 -48.59 17.91
C GLY A 138 -8.55 -48.55 19.43
N ASP A 139 -7.41 -49.08 19.89
CA ASP A 139 -7.05 -49.07 21.30
C ASP A 139 -6.96 -47.62 21.83
N VAL A 140 -7.67 -47.32 22.90
CA VAL A 140 -7.74 -46.02 23.56
C VAL A 140 -6.39 -45.67 24.17
N GLY A 141 -5.94 -44.43 23.94
CA GLY A 141 -4.68 -43.93 24.50
C GLY A 141 -4.73 -43.75 26.01
N LEU A 142 -3.56 -43.64 26.65
CA LEU A 142 -3.46 -43.34 28.08
C LEU A 142 -4.03 -41.94 28.37
N PHE A 143 -4.99 -41.83 29.28
CA PHE A 143 -5.75 -40.60 29.59
C PHE A 143 -6.54 -40.02 28.41
N ALA A 144 -6.76 -40.78 27.33
CA ALA A 144 -7.55 -40.31 26.21
C ALA A 144 -9.06 -40.30 26.52
N THR A 145 -9.82 -39.45 25.82
CA THR A 145 -11.28 -39.36 25.92
C THR A 145 -11.91 -39.48 24.54
N ASP A 146 -12.71 -40.53 24.34
CA ASP A 146 -13.37 -40.87 23.10
C ASP A 146 -14.90 -40.75 23.24
N LEU A 147 -15.44 -39.64 22.76
CA LEU A 147 -16.88 -39.37 22.66
C LEU A 147 -17.41 -39.64 21.24
N SER A 148 -16.68 -40.41 20.43
CA SER A 148 -17.02 -40.60 19.03
C SER A 148 -17.98 -41.76 18.79
N PHE A 149 -18.79 -41.62 17.74
CA PHE A 149 -19.56 -42.70 17.16
C PHE A 149 -18.86 -43.20 15.90
N GLN A 150 -18.55 -44.50 15.86
CA GLN A 150 -17.83 -45.13 14.76
C GLN A 150 -18.77 -46.06 13.99
N GLN A 151 -19.05 -45.73 12.72
CA GLN A 151 -20.09 -46.39 11.92
C GLN A 151 -19.71 -47.79 11.42
N SER A 152 -18.41 -48.08 11.37
CA SER A 152 -17.88 -49.32 10.78
C SER A 152 -16.65 -49.81 11.54
N ALA A 153 -16.39 -51.11 11.42
CA ALA A 153 -15.25 -51.78 12.04
C ALA A 153 -13.94 -51.09 11.65
N SER A 154 -13.14 -50.74 12.65
CA SER A 154 -11.86 -50.05 12.47
C SER A 154 -10.97 -50.31 13.67
N THR A 155 -9.67 -50.46 13.41
CA THR A 155 -8.65 -50.65 14.46
C THR A 155 -7.84 -49.39 14.73
N SER A 156 -8.17 -48.27 14.07
CA SER A 156 -7.39 -47.02 14.17
C SER A 156 -8.23 -45.81 14.57
N ARG A 157 -9.56 -45.87 14.43
CA ARG A 157 -10.43 -44.74 14.71
C ARG A 157 -10.64 -44.52 16.21
N GLY A 158 -11.04 -43.32 16.59
CA GLY A 158 -11.20 -42.91 17.98
C GLY A 158 -9.95 -42.27 18.58
N ALA A 159 -9.97 -42.08 19.90
CA ALA A 159 -8.93 -41.39 20.67
C ALA A 159 -7.78 -42.36 21.01
N THR A 160 -6.96 -42.69 20.02
CA THR A 160 -5.90 -43.72 20.13
C THR A 160 -4.56 -43.17 20.61
N GLY A 161 -4.32 -41.86 20.49
CA GLY A 161 -3.14 -41.20 21.04
C GLY A 161 -3.25 -40.94 22.55
N ASP A 162 -2.14 -40.96 23.28
CA ASP A 162 -2.12 -40.60 24.70
C ASP A 162 -2.65 -39.17 24.93
N ALA A 163 -3.52 -38.99 25.91
CA ALA A 163 -4.20 -37.74 26.24
C ALA A 163 -4.96 -37.11 25.05
N SER A 164 -5.32 -37.91 24.04
CA SER A 164 -6.10 -37.42 22.90
C SER A 164 -7.58 -37.24 23.23
N PHE A 165 -8.27 -36.42 22.44
CA PHE A 165 -9.70 -36.18 22.56
C PHE A 165 -10.40 -36.33 21.20
N VAL A 166 -11.46 -37.14 21.14
CA VAL A 166 -12.25 -37.30 19.92
C VAL A 166 -13.72 -37.15 20.23
N ALA A 167 -14.46 -36.45 19.38
CA ALA A 167 -15.92 -36.34 19.46
C ALA A 167 -16.58 -36.41 18.07
N ASN A 168 -17.87 -36.75 18.04
CA ASN A 168 -18.70 -36.91 16.83
C ASN A 168 -18.32 -38.13 15.98
N VAL A 169 -18.38 -38.07 14.65
CA VAL A 169 -18.47 -39.28 13.80
C VAL A 169 -17.15 -39.60 13.12
N ASP A 170 -16.73 -40.87 13.16
CA ASP A 170 -15.68 -41.44 12.31
C ASP A 170 -14.30 -40.75 12.37
N ASN A 171 -14.03 -39.99 13.43
CA ASN A 171 -12.79 -39.27 13.62
C ASN A 171 -11.67 -40.18 14.18
N THR A 172 -10.43 -39.82 13.88
CA THR A 172 -9.20 -40.41 14.43
C THR A 172 -8.32 -39.32 15.04
N ALA A 173 -7.88 -39.52 16.29
CA ALA A 173 -6.84 -38.71 16.91
C ALA A 173 -5.78 -39.66 17.49
N SER A 174 -4.73 -39.90 16.71
CA SER A 174 -3.67 -40.88 17.01
C SER A 174 -2.39 -40.24 17.53
N GLY A 175 -2.22 -38.93 17.36
CA GLY A 175 -1.09 -38.20 17.93
C GLY A 175 -1.25 -38.00 19.45
N THR A 176 -0.14 -37.97 20.19
CA THR A 176 -0.17 -37.62 21.62
C THR A 176 -0.73 -36.21 21.82
N ALA A 177 -1.67 -36.04 22.74
CA ALA A 177 -2.39 -34.80 23.03
C ALA A 177 -3.11 -34.19 21.81
N SER A 178 -3.43 -35.00 20.80
CA SER A 178 -4.17 -34.55 19.62
C SER A 178 -5.68 -34.45 19.89
N SER A 179 -6.38 -33.62 19.14
CA SER A 179 -7.84 -33.50 19.26
C SER A 179 -8.55 -33.47 17.92
N SER A 180 -9.71 -34.12 17.85
CA SER A 180 -10.49 -34.25 16.63
C SER A 180 -11.98 -34.08 16.89
N PHE A 181 -12.62 -33.15 16.17
CA PHE A 181 -14.03 -32.83 16.32
C PHE A 181 -14.72 -32.69 14.96
N GLY A 182 -15.78 -33.46 14.73
CA GLY A 182 -16.65 -33.33 13.55
C GLY A 182 -16.83 -34.65 12.81
N ILE A 183 -16.48 -34.75 11.53
CA ILE A 183 -16.71 -35.94 10.72
C ILE A 183 -15.43 -36.36 9.99
N GLU A 184 -14.99 -37.60 10.18
CA GLU A 184 -13.93 -38.22 9.36
C GLU A 184 -12.59 -37.44 9.30
N ASN A 185 -12.22 -36.74 10.37
CA ASN A 185 -10.89 -36.13 10.47
C ASN A 185 -9.84 -37.16 10.92
N ASP A 186 -8.63 -37.07 10.37
CA ASP A 186 -7.48 -37.90 10.71
C ASP A 186 -6.32 -37.04 11.24
N ILE A 187 -6.14 -37.05 12.57
CA ILE A 187 -5.22 -36.19 13.29
C ILE A 187 -4.13 -37.06 13.94
N SER A 188 -2.99 -37.17 13.27
CA SER A 188 -1.85 -38.00 13.70
C SER A 188 -0.66 -37.18 14.25
N GLY A 189 -0.64 -35.87 14.02
CA GLY A 189 0.37 -34.98 14.59
C GLY A 189 0.32 -34.90 16.12
N THR A 190 1.47 -34.76 16.77
CA THR A 190 1.54 -34.54 18.22
C THR A 190 1.02 -33.15 18.56
N ALA A 191 0.15 -33.05 19.58
CA ALA A 191 -0.46 -31.82 20.05
C ALA A 191 -1.13 -30.99 18.94
N SER A 192 -1.68 -31.66 17.93
CA SER A 192 -2.39 -31.05 16.81
C SER A 192 -3.90 -31.14 16.99
N SER A 193 -4.65 -30.37 16.22
CA SER A 193 -6.11 -30.40 16.28
C SER A 193 -6.77 -30.28 14.92
N GLY A 194 -7.90 -30.97 14.76
CA GLY A 194 -8.77 -30.91 13.59
C GLY A 194 -10.21 -30.62 13.96
N PHE A 195 -10.84 -29.65 13.30
CA PHE A 195 -12.25 -29.31 13.47
C PHE A 195 -12.99 -29.27 12.14
N GLY A 196 -14.13 -29.95 12.03
CA GLY A 196 -14.97 -29.96 10.83
C GLY A 196 -14.96 -31.32 10.14
N GLN A 197 -14.76 -31.37 8.83
CA GLN A 197 -14.91 -32.58 8.04
C GLN A 197 -13.64 -32.94 7.26
N LEU A 198 -13.25 -34.22 7.23
CA LEU A 198 -12.23 -34.75 6.32
C LEU A 198 -10.86 -34.03 6.39
N ASN A 199 -10.50 -33.42 7.53
CA ASN A 199 -9.20 -32.80 7.67
C ASN A 199 -8.14 -33.87 7.99
N THR A 200 -6.99 -33.80 7.33
CA THR A 200 -5.81 -34.65 7.60
C THR A 200 -4.69 -33.80 8.17
N VAL A 201 -4.24 -34.09 9.39
CA VAL A 201 -3.18 -33.33 10.08
C VAL A 201 -2.12 -34.27 10.62
N SER A 202 -1.01 -34.40 9.90
CA SER A 202 0.14 -35.24 10.29
C SER A 202 1.32 -34.44 10.87
N GLY A 203 1.34 -33.11 10.65
CA GLY A 203 2.32 -32.22 11.27
C GLY A 203 2.08 -32.02 12.76
N ASN A 204 3.16 -31.97 13.55
CA ASN A 204 3.10 -31.70 14.99
C ASN A 204 2.74 -30.23 15.25
N LEU A 205 2.04 -29.94 16.35
CA LEU A 205 1.65 -28.57 16.74
C LEU A 205 0.84 -27.84 15.67
N SER A 206 0.13 -28.60 14.82
CA SER A 206 -0.61 -28.06 13.68
C SER A 206 -2.11 -27.99 13.93
N PHE A 207 -2.81 -27.14 13.19
CA PHE A 207 -4.23 -26.90 13.38
C PHE A 207 -4.96 -26.84 12.04
N ALA A 208 -5.99 -27.65 11.86
CA ALA A 208 -6.90 -27.59 10.72
C ALA A 208 -8.35 -27.30 11.17
N ALA A 209 -9.03 -26.41 10.47
CA ALA A 209 -10.46 -26.17 10.66
C ALA A 209 -11.20 -25.94 9.34
N GLY A 210 -12.33 -26.62 9.17
CA GLY A 210 -13.18 -26.57 7.98
C GLY A 210 -13.30 -27.93 7.30
N SER A 211 -13.18 -27.99 5.98
CA SER A 211 -13.37 -29.22 5.20
C SER A 211 -12.14 -29.58 4.38
N GLU A 212 -11.75 -30.85 4.35
CA GLU A 212 -10.76 -31.39 3.39
C GLU A 212 -9.38 -30.70 3.43
N ASN A 213 -8.99 -30.11 4.56
CA ASN A 213 -7.66 -29.53 4.68
C ASN A 213 -6.60 -30.61 4.92
N ASN A 214 -5.41 -30.44 4.34
CA ASN A 214 -4.30 -31.38 4.47
C ASN A 214 -3.01 -30.67 4.94
N ILE A 215 -2.53 -31.02 6.14
CA ILE A 215 -1.31 -30.48 6.73
C ILE A 215 -0.30 -31.60 6.96
N THR A 216 0.87 -31.49 6.32
CA THR A 216 1.93 -32.53 6.38
C THR A 216 3.18 -32.12 7.14
N THR A 217 3.21 -30.89 7.68
CA THR A 217 4.39 -30.30 8.30
C THR A 217 4.07 -29.60 9.61
N ASP A 218 5.10 -29.46 10.45
CA ASP A 218 4.99 -29.00 11.84
C ASP A 218 4.68 -27.50 11.94
N GLY A 219 3.90 -27.14 12.96
CA GLY A 219 3.55 -25.76 13.33
C GLY A 219 2.64 -25.05 12.34
N SER A 220 1.93 -25.81 11.50
CA SER A 220 1.23 -25.30 10.32
C SER A 220 -0.27 -25.16 10.55
N ILE A 221 -0.90 -24.26 9.80
CA ILE A 221 -2.32 -23.90 9.97
C ILE A 221 -3.06 -24.00 8.63
N ALA A 222 -4.20 -24.69 8.61
CA ALA A 222 -5.12 -24.67 7.48
C ALA A 222 -6.53 -24.28 7.96
N PHE A 223 -7.14 -23.29 7.30
CA PHE A 223 -8.46 -22.81 7.67
C PHE A 223 -9.33 -22.60 6.43
N GLY A 224 -10.49 -23.26 6.38
CA GLY A 224 -11.45 -23.20 5.27
C GLY A 224 -11.60 -24.54 4.56
N ALA A 225 -11.61 -24.55 3.23
CA ALA A 225 -11.90 -25.75 2.43
C ALA A 225 -10.71 -26.14 1.54
N SER A 226 -10.38 -27.44 1.49
CA SER A 226 -9.48 -28.01 0.50
C SER A 226 -8.08 -27.37 0.43
N ASN A 227 -7.59 -26.82 1.54
CA ASN A 227 -6.26 -26.22 1.58
C ASN A 227 -5.18 -27.28 1.83
N ALA A 228 -4.00 -27.10 1.23
CA ALA A 228 -2.83 -27.94 1.45
C ALA A 228 -1.66 -27.14 2.05
N VAL A 229 -1.04 -27.66 3.11
CA VAL A 229 0.10 -27.04 3.77
C VAL A 229 1.26 -28.03 3.87
N SER A 230 2.29 -27.77 3.08
CA SER A 230 3.52 -28.59 3.01
C SER A 230 4.79 -27.82 3.38
N GLY A 231 4.69 -26.51 3.64
CA GLY A 231 5.74 -25.72 4.25
C GLY A 231 5.69 -25.76 5.78
N VAL A 232 6.83 -25.96 6.44
CA VAL A 232 6.93 -25.89 7.91
C VAL A 232 6.53 -24.51 8.40
N ALA A 233 5.71 -24.45 9.46
CA ALA A 233 5.18 -23.22 10.05
C ALA A 233 4.43 -22.32 9.05
N ALA A 234 3.83 -22.91 8.02
CA ALA A 234 3.10 -22.18 6.99
C ALA A 234 1.59 -22.14 7.27
N ALA A 235 0.88 -21.26 6.56
CA ALA A 235 -0.57 -21.11 6.71
C ALA A 235 -1.30 -21.05 5.36
N ALA A 236 -2.38 -21.81 5.23
CA ALA A 236 -3.30 -21.72 4.09
C ALA A 236 -4.72 -21.36 4.56
N LEU A 237 -5.29 -20.28 4.00
CA LEU A 237 -6.51 -19.64 4.51
C LEU A 237 -7.52 -19.38 3.38
N GLY A 238 -8.71 -19.97 3.43
CA GLY A 238 -9.76 -19.81 2.42
C GLY A 238 -10.07 -21.12 1.71
N ALA A 239 -10.10 -21.13 0.38
CA ALA A 239 -10.41 -22.31 -0.43
C ALA A 239 -9.25 -22.66 -1.38
N ASP A 240 -8.92 -23.95 -1.48
CA ASP A 240 -8.00 -24.48 -2.50
C ASP A 240 -6.60 -23.82 -2.52
N ASN A 241 -6.11 -23.32 -1.37
CA ASN A 241 -4.79 -22.70 -1.30
C ASN A 241 -3.69 -23.72 -0.95
N GLU A 242 -2.49 -23.50 -1.49
CA GLU A 242 -1.30 -24.31 -1.24
C GLU A 242 -0.16 -23.47 -0.63
N ALA A 243 0.12 -23.67 0.65
CA ALA A 243 1.25 -23.06 1.34
C ALA A 243 2.44 -24.04 1.36
N ARG A 244 3.29 -23.96 0.34
CA ARG A 244 4.40 -24.91 0.08
C ARG A 244 5.74 -24.44 0.66
N GLY A 245 5.93 -23.13 0.80
CA GLY A 245 7.16 -22.56 1.36
C GLY A 245 7.18 -22.56 2.90
N ALA A 246 8.36 -22.76 3.50
CA ALA A 246 8.51 -22.62 4.96
C ALA A 246 8.16 -21.20 5.42
N ALA A 247 7.34 -21.08 6.47
CA ALA A 247 6.77 -19.82 6.96
C ALA A 247 6.02 -18.99 5.89
N SER A 248 5.50 -19.65 4.85
CA SER A 248 4.70 -19.00 3.80
C SER A 248 3.22 -18.86 4.20
N ILE A 249 2.51 -17.95 3.54
CA ILE A 249 1.06 -17.78 3.71
C ILE A 249 0.41 -17.78 2.32
N ALA A 250 -0.57 -18.65 2.10
CA ALA A 250 -1.43 -18.62 0.91
C ALA A 250 -2.88 -18.34 1.35
N ALA A 251 -3.48 -17.25 0.88
CA ALA A 251 -4.81 -16.83 1.36
C ALA A 251 -5.75 -16.31 0.26
N GLY A 252 -7.00 -16.78 0.27
CA GLY A 252 -8.02 -16.46 -0.74
C GLY A 252 -8.55 -17.72 -1.41
N GLU A 253 -8.53 -17.75 -2.75
CA GLU A 253 -8.99 -18.90 -3.53
C GLU A 253 -7.89 -19.36 -4.51
N GLY A 254 -7.48 -20.62 -4.44
CA GLY A 254 -6.57 -21.19 -5.43
C GLY A 254 -5.14 -20.62 -5.42
N ASN A 255 -4.68 -19.97 -4.35
CA ASN A 255 -3.34 -19.37 -4.33
C ASN A 255 -2.26 -20.38 -3.93
N ILE A 256 -1.06 -20.23 -4.48
CA ILE A 256 0.11 -21.07 -4.23
C ILE A 256 1.26 -20.17 -3.75
N ALA A 257 1.72 -20.38 -2.52
CA ALA A 257 2.90 -19.72 -1.96
C ALA A 257 4.09 -20.70 -1.96
N ASN A 258 4.98 -20.59 -2.94
CA ASN A 258 6.05 -21.59 -3.16
C ASN A 258 7.33 -21.28 -2.37
N ALA A 259 7.72 -20.02 -2.22
CA ALA A 259 8.98 -19.66 -1.57
C ALA A 259 8.85 -19.53 -0.06
N SER A 260 9.97 -19.77 0.65
CA SER A 260 10.02 -19.51 2.08
C SER A 260 9.79 -18.02 2.39
N GLY A 261 8.85 -17.76 3.31
CA GLY A 261 8.40 -16.43 3.70
C GLY A 261 7.52 -15.72 2.66
N GLU A 262 7.09 -16.40 1.59
CA GLU A 262 6.19 -15.82 0.59
C GLU A 262 4.78 -15.66 1.14
N ILE A 263 4.16 -14.51 0.84
CA ILE A 263 2.72 -14.28 1.07
C ILE A 263 2.03 -14.19 -0.30
N ALA A 264 1.15 -15.13 -0.61
CA ALA A 264 0.31 -15.14 -1.80
C ALA A 264 -1.15 -14.87 -1.42
N VAL A 265 -1.77 -13.86 -2.02
CA VAL A 265 -3.16 -13.45 -1.75
C VAL A 265 -3.97 -13.25 -3.03
N GLY A 266 -5.29 -13.24 -2.93
CA GLY A 266 -6.19 -12.95 -4.06
C GLY A 266 -6.81 -14.22 -4.62
N GLN A 267 -6.78 -14.38 -5.95
CA GLN A 267 -7.29 -15.58 -6.60
C GLN A 267 -6.33 -16.10 -7.66
N PHE A 268 -6.05 -17.41 -7.66
CA PHE A 268 -5.33 -18.13 -8.71
C PHE A 268 -4.05 -17.41 -9.19
N ASN A 269 -3.13 -17.08 -8.28
CA ASN A 269 -1.81 -16.55 -8.62
C ASN A 269 -1.00 -17.54 -9.48
N THR A 270 0.04 -17.10 -10.18
CA THR A 270 0.83 -18.03 -11.01
C THR A 270 1.67 -18.99 -10.16
N ASP A 271 1.66 -20.26 -10.53
CA ASP A 271 2.59 -21.25 -9.97
C ASP A 271 3.99 -21.04 -10.57
N TYR A 272 5.03 -21.16 -9.75
CA TYR A 272 6.42 -20.99 -10.16
C TYR A 272 7.35 -21.83 -9.28
N SER A 273 8.53 -22.16 -9.80
CA SER A 273 9.56 -22.85 -9.02
C SER A 273 10.53 -21.83 -8.39
N PRO A 274 10.63 -21.75 -7.06
CA PRO A 274 11.56 -20.85 -6.39
C PRO A 274 13.00 -21.34 -6.60
N ALA A 275 13.91 -20.38 -6.79
CA ALA A 275 15.35 -20.63 -6.94
C ALA A 275 16.06 -20.75 -5.58
N GLY A 276 15.42 -20.30 -4.48
CA GLY A 276 16.03 -20.24 -3.16
C GLY A 276 17.00 -19.06 -2.99
N ASP A 277 16.89 -18.04 -3.85
CA ASP A 277 17.76 -16.88 -3.88
C ASP A 277 16.97 -15.56 -3.82
N SER A 278 17.65 -14.44 -4.08
CA SER A 278 17.05 -13.10 -4.04
C SER A 278 15.98 -12.84 -5.11
N THR A 279 15.79 -13.75 -6.06
CA THR A 279 14.78 -13.65 -7.12
C THR A 279 13.47 -14.36 -6.79
N ASP A 280 13.41 -15.08 -5.67
CA ASP A 280 12.14 -15.63 -5.16
C ASP A 280 11.15 -14.52 -4.81
N ARG A 281 9.86 -14.84 -4.89
CA ARG A 281 8.79 -13.93 -4.47
C ARG A 281 8.76 -13.83 -2.94
N VAL A 282 8.43 -12.64 -2.44
CA VAL A 282 8.08 -12.39 -1.03
C VAL A 282 6.61 -12.02 -0.88
N PHE A 283 6.02 -11.41 -1.91
CA PHE A 283 4.60 -11.07 -1.93
C PHE A 283 4.04 -11.18 -3.35
N THR A 284 2.89 -11.84 -3.48
CA THR A 284 2.20 -12.04 -4.76
C THR A 284 0.70 -11.78 -4.58
N VAL A 285 0.09 -11.06 -5.51
CA VAL A 285 -1.37 -10.88 -5.59
C VAL A 285 -1.89 -11.55 -6.87
N GLY A 286 -2.58 -12.67 -6.72
CA GLY A 286 -3.26 -13.36 -7.80
C GLY A 286 -4.53 -12.65 -8.25
N ASN A 287 -4.74 -12.59 -9.56
CA ASN A 287 -6.00 -12.15 -10.20
C ASN A 287 -6.44 -13.09 -11.32
N GLY A 288 -6.02 -14.36 -11.23
CA GLY A 288 -6.48 -15.40 -12.14
C GLY A 288 -7.94 -15.74 -11.89
N SER A 289 -8.55 -16.45 -12.85
CA SER A 289 -9.97 -16.83 -12.79
C SER A 289 -10.21 -18.33 -12.59
N SER A 290 -9.15 -19.14 -12.68
CA SER A 290 -9.16 -20.59 -12.49
C SER A 290 -7.73 -21.14 -12.49
N ASP A 291 -7.54 -22.40 -12.11
CA ASP A 291 -6.25 -23.09 -12.24
C ASP A 291 -5.68 -23.10 -13.66
N ALA A 292 -6.56 -23.15 -14.68
CA ALA A 292 -6.15 -23.10 -16.08
C ALA A 292 -5.76 -21.68 -16.54
N SER A 293 -6.18 -20.65 -15.79
CA SER A 293 -6.01 -19.23 -16.14
C SER A 293 -5.45 -18.46 -14.95
N ARG A 294 -4.31 -18.93 -14.42
CA ARG A 294 -3.59 -18.26 -13.34
C ARG A 294 -2.92 -16.99 -13.83
N SER A 295 -3.01 -15.90 -13.05
CA SER A 295 -2.34 -14.64 -13.34
C SER A 295 -2.03 -13.84 -12.08
N ASP A 296 -1.03 -12.95 -12.17
CA ASP A 296 -0.63 -12.07 -11.08
C ASP A 296 -0.88 -10.61 -11.42
N ALA A 297 -1.55 -9.91 -10.52
CA ALA A 297 -1.70 -8.45 -10.54
C ALA A 297 -0.42 -7.76 -10.06
N LEU A 298 0.25 -8.33 -9.06
CA LEU A 298 1.41 -7.73 -8.41
C LEU A 298 2.36 -8.83 -7.92
N ILE A 299 3.67 -8.63 -8.14
CA ILE A 299 4.73 -9.48 -7.60
C ILE A 299 5.81 -8.59 -6.99
N ILE A 300 6.28 -8.96 -5.80
CA ILE A 300 7.45 -8.39 -5.14
C ILE A 300 8.45 -9.51 -4.88
N LEU A 301 9.68 -9.33 -5.33
CA LEU A 301 10.79 -10.27 -5.14
C LEU A 301 11.64 -9.91 -3.92
N LYS A 302 12.38 -10.88 -3.38
CA LYS A 302 13.28 -10.69 -2.21
C LYS A 302 14.37 -9.62 -2.45
N ASN A 303 14.78 -9.39 -3.70
CA ASN A 303 15.72 -8.32 -4.08
C ASN A 303 15.08 -6.93 -4.20
N GLY A 304 13.79 -6.78 -3.91
CA GLY A 304 13.05 -5.52 -3.96
C GLY A 304 12.51 -5.15 -5.35
N VAL A 305 12.67 -6.00 -6.36
CA VAL A 305 12.01 -5.80 -7.67
C VAL A 305 10.50 -5.97 -7.50
N ILE A 306 9.75 -4.99 -8.00
CA ILE A 306 8.28 -4.97 -8.01
C ILE A 306 7.81 -4.98 -9.46
N THR A 307 6.91 -5.91 -9.81
CA THR A 307 6.30 -6.00 -11.14
C THR A 307 4.78 -6.09 -11.04
N ALA A 308 4.08 -5.60 -12.07
CA ALA A 308 2.64 -5.73 -12.22
C ALA A 308 2.35 -6.45 -13.55
N PRO A 309 2.44 -7.79 -13.61
CA PRO A 309 2.47 -8.53 -14.88
C PRO A 309 1.18 -8.43 -15.70
N SER A 310 0.02 -8.37 -15.04
CA SER A 310 -1.26 -8.21 -15.74
C SER A 310 -1.59 -6.77 -16.13
N PHE A 311 -0.75 -5.80 -15.77
CA PHE A 311 -0.96 -4.38 -16.11
C PHE A 311 -0.54 -4.11 -17.55
N SER A 312 -1.38 -3.44 -18.34
CA SER A 312 -1.08 -3.10 -19.74
C SER A 312 -1.13 -1.60 -20.01
N ASN A 313 -0.33 -1.13 -20.97
CA ASN A 313 -0.34 0.28 -21.38
C ASN A 313 -1.70 0.76 -21.91
N THR A 314 -2.62 -0.15 -22.28
CA THR A 314 -3.99 0.19 -22.69
C THR A 314 -4.77 0.83 -21.53
N GLU A 315 -4.46 0.46 -20.29
CA GLU A 315 -5.13 0.96 -19.08
C GLU A 315 -4.73 2.41 -18.77
N LEU A 316 -3.62 2.91 -19.34
CA LEU A 316 -3.16 4.30 -19.22
C LEU A 316 -3.94 5.28 -20.11
N GLY A 317 -4.63 4.77 -21.14
CA GLY A 317 -5.37 5.60 -22.11
C GLY A 317 -6.82 5.89 -21.70
N ASN A 318 -7.35 5.18 -20.71
CA ASN A 318 -8.68 5.42 -20.15
C ASN A 318 -8.55 6.42 -18.99
N ALA A 319 -9.56 7.28 -18.80
CA ALA A 319 -9.53 8.53 -18.02
C ALA A 319 -9.18 8.45 -16.50
N ASP A 320 -8.65 7.33 -16.00
CA ASP A 320 -8.21 7.17 -14.62
C ASP A 320 -6.75 7.58 -14.44
N SER A 321 -6.57 8.78 -13.89
CA SER A 321 -5.27 9.46 -13.77
C SER A 321 -4.35 8.90 -12.67
N GLN A 322 -4.54 7.65 -12.24
CA GLN A 322 -3.86 7.07 -11.05
C GLN A 322 -3.34 5.64 -11.26
N ALA A 323 -2.82 5.34 -12.45
CA ALA A 323 -2.18 4.06 -12.72
C ALA A 323 -0.66 4.08 -12.43
N LEU A 324 -0.12 2.92 -12.03
CA LEU A 324 1.32 2.74 -11.83
C LEU A 324 2.04 2.80 -13.19
N ILE A 325 2.84 3.84 -13.43
CA ILE A 325 3.72 3.91 -14.60
C ILE A 325 5.17 3.62 -14.21
N THR A 326 5.87 2.86 -15.05
CA THR A 326 7.32 2.69 -14.88
C THR A 326 8.05 3.97 -15.26
N LYS A 327 9.25 4.19 -14.68
CA LYS A 327 10.12 5.29 -15.12
C LYS A 327 10.40 5.24 -16.62
N GLY A 328 10.56 4.04 -17.21
CA GLY A 328 10.75 3.86 -18.64
C GLY A 328 9.55 4.35 -19.47
N TYR A 329 8.32 4.05 -19.06
CA TYR A 329 7.11 4.56 -19.71
C TYR A 329 7.02 6.09 -19.61
N PHE A 330 7.32 6.66 -18.44
CA PHE A 330 7.36 8.11 -18.26
C PHE A 330 8.39 8.77 -19.18
N ASP A 331 9.63 8.28 -19.18
CA ASP A 331 10.72 8.85 -19.98
C ASP A 331 10.40 8.75 -21.49
N LEU A 332 9.86 7.62 -21.98
CA LEU A 332 9.48 7.42 -23.39
C LEU A 332 8.35 8.36 -23.84
N ASN A 333 7.30 8.53 -23.04
CA ASN A 333 6.11 9.27 -23.43
C ASN A 333 6.19 10.78 -23.14
N ASN A 334 7.16 11.23 -22.34
CA ASN A 334 7.45 12.64 -22.10
C ASN A 334 8.76 13.14 -22.77
N SER A 335 9.34 12.36 -23.68
CA SER A 335 10.60 12.71 -24.37
C SER A 335 10.52 13.95 -25.28
N ASN A 336 9.33 14.44 -25.63
CA ASN A 336 9.15 15.63 -26.48
C ASN A 336 8.80 16.84 -25.61
N GLY A 337 9.78 17.69 -25.30
CA GLY A 337 9.56 19.00 -24.65
C GLY A 337 10.21 19.20 -23.28
N GLN A 338 10.83 18.16 -22.69
CA GLN A 338 11.63 18.33 -21.47
C GLN A 338 12.98 19.00 -21.74
N LEU A 339 13.54 19.65 -20.72
CA LEU A 339 14.95 20.06 -20.72
C LEU A 339 15.81 18.88 -20.28
N VAL A 340 16.66 18.40 -21.18
CA VAL A 340 17.66 17.36 -20.89
C VAL A 340 19.02 17.99 -20.69
N GLU A 341 19.74 17.45 -19.73
CA GLU A 341 21.15 17.75 -19.52
C GLU A 341 21.97 17.18 -20.69
N GLN A 342 22.90 17.99 -21.20
CA GLN A 342 23.81 17.60 -22.26
C GLN A 342 25.23 17.97 -21.88
N THR A 343 26.14 17.03 -22.12
CA THR A 343 27.58 17.22 -21.93
C THR A 343 28.29 17.43 -23.27
N ASN A 344 29.25 18.34 -23.31
CA ASN A 344 30.23 18.46 -24.39
C ASN A 344 31.64 18.61 -23.78
N GLY A 345 32.38 17.51 -23.71
CA GLY A 345 33.62 17.45 -22.92
C GLY A 345 33.32 17.75 -21.44
N SER A 346 34.02 18.74 -20.87
CA SER A 346 33.80 19.19 -19.48
C SER A 346 32.63 20.17 -19.30
N ASN A 347 31.95 20.55 -20.38
CA ASN A 347 30.85 21.50 -20.33
C ASN A 347 29.53 20.77 -20.08
N LEU A 348 28.76 21.27 -19.13
CA LEU A 348 27.41 20.82 -18.79
C LEU A 348 26.41 21.91 -19.13
N GLY A 349 25.33 21.62 -19.85
CA GLY A 349 24.25 22.57 -20.11
C GLY A 349 22.92 21.86 -20.41
N TYR A 350 21.89 22.61 -20.78
CA TYR A 350 20.54 22.06 -20.99
C TYR A 350 20.01 22.35 -22.40
N ARG A 351 19.33 21.37 -22.99
CA ARG A 351 18.60 21.52 -24.27
C ARG A 351 17.22 20.89 -24.21
N ILE A 352 16.35 21.26 -25.15
CA ILE A 352 15.09 20.54 -25.36
C ILE A 352 15.38 19.12 -25.86
N ALA A 353 14.77 18.12 -25.22
CA ALA A 353 14.83 16.71 -25.59
C ALA A 353 14.27 16.45 -27.00
N GLY A 354 14.83 15.46 -27.70
CA GLY A 354 14.41 15.08 -29.06
C GLY A 354 15.01 15.91 -30.21
N ASN A 355 15.65 17.05 -29.91
CA ASN A 355 16.39 17.81 -30.91
C ASN A 355 17.65 17.06 -31.38
N ASN A 356 17.88 16.96 -32.69
CA ASN A 356 19.10 16.35 -33.23
C ASN A 356 20.34 17.17 -32.79
N PRO A 357 21.26 16.60 -32.00
CA PRO A 357 22.45 17.30 -31.51
C PRO A 357 23.37 17.80 -32.61
N SER A 358 23.39 17.13 -33.78
CA SER A 358 24.24 17.54 -34.90
C SER A 358 23.87 18.90 -35.48
N ASN A 359 22.66 19.39 -35.21
CA ASN A 359 22.18 20.68 -35.70
C ASN A 359 22.78 21.88 -34.95
N PHE A 360 23.52 21.64 -33.86
CA PHE A 360 24.03 22.68 -32.98
C PHE A 360 25.50 22.48 -32.67
N LEU A 361 26.20 23.57 -32.34
CA LEU A 361 27.52 23.50 -31.72
C LEU A 361 27.42 22.85 -30.36
N GLY A 362 28.54 22.33 -29.86
CA GLY A 362 28.63 21.81 -28.51
C GLY A 362 28.17 22.83 -27.45
N ILE A 363 27.40 22.36 -26.46
CA ILE A 363 26.81 23.22 -25.45
C ILE A 363 27.91 23.86 -24.57
N GLY A 364 27.73 25.14 -24.24
CA GLY A 364 28.61 25.85 -23.31
C GLY A 364 28.35 25.42 -21.86
N ARG A 365 29.35 25.64 -20.99
CA ARG A 365 29.19 25.37 -19.55
C ARG A 365 28.11 26.26 -18.94
N PHE A 366 27.15 25.65 -18.28
CA PHE A 366 25.94 26.25 -17.72
C PHE A 366 25.10 27.03 -18.75
N ALA A 367 25.17 26.63 -20.02
CA ALA A 367 24.37 27.23 -21.08
C ALA A 367 23.01 26.54 -21.20
N ILE A 368 22.01 27.28 -21.68
CA ILE A 368 20.66 26.77 -21.96
C ILE A 368 20.32 27.08 -23.41
N ASN A 369 20.01 26.03 -24.17
CA ASN A 369 19.57 26.15 -25.55
C ASN A 369 18.15 25.60 -25.72
N LEU A 370 17.18 26.50 -25.81
CA LEU A 370 15.78 26.23 -26.17
C LEU A 370 15.54 26.43 -27.68
N GLY A 371 16.60 26.48 -28.48
CA GLY A 371 16.49 26.69 -29.91
C GLY A 371 16.18 25.43 -30.71
N PHE A 372 15.51 25.60 -31.85
CA PHE A 372 15.26 24.55 -32.85
C PHE A 372 15.90 24.93 -34.18
N ARG A 373 16.32 23.93 -34.96
CA ARG A 373 16.78 24.17 -36.33
C ARG A 373 15.58 24.18 -37.26
N VAL A 374 15.35 25.31 -37.94
CA VAL A 374 14.38 25.39 -39.04
C VAL A 374 15.14 25.19 -40.34
N ALA A 375 15.02 23.99 -40.93
CA ALA A 375 15.73 23.60 -42.15
C ALA A 375 15.38 24.44 -43.40
N VAL A 376 14.36 25.29 -43.33
CA VAL A 376 13.76 25.97 -44.49
C VAL A 376 14.54 27.22 -44.95
N TRP A 377 15.43 27.79 -44.11
CA TRP A 377 15.91 29.17 -44.34
C TRP A 377 17.39 29.34 -44.68
N ARG A 378 18.23 28.30 -44.65
CA ARG A 378 19.67 28.42 -45.01
C ARG A 378 20.19 27.17 -45.70
N SER A 379 20.88 27.36 -46.84
CA SER A 379 21.52 26.31 -47.64
C SER A 379 22.96 25.97 -47.21
N ASN A 380 23.52 26.62 -46.18
CA ASN A 380 24.87 26.32 -45.71
C ASN A 380 24.87 25.38 -44.50
N ILE A 381 25.58 24.27 -44.68
CA ILE A 381 25.74 23.09 -43.79
C ILE A 381 26.70 23.38 -42.61
N ASP A 382 26.95 24.64 -42.27
CA ASP A 382 27.79 24.96 -41.12
C ASP A 382 26.92 24.99 -39.86
N ASN A 383 27.06 23.95 -39.02
CA ASN A 383 26.34 23.67 -37.77
C ASN A 383 26.57 24.71 -36.64
N GLN A 384 26.62 26.00 -36.96
CA GLN A 384 26.97 27.07 -36.04
C GLN A 384 25.74 27.65 -35.32
N TYR A 385 24.97 26.82 -34.63
CA TYR A 385 23.78 27.26 -33.88
C TYR A 385 23.78 26.76 -32.44
N GLY A 386 22.98 27.41 -31.59
CA GLY A 386 22.75 27.09 -30.20
C GLY A 386 23.56 27.94 -29.22
N ALA A 387 23.54 27.53 -27.95
CA ALA A 387 24.23 28.21 -26.86
C ALA A 387 25.59 27.57 -26.57
N SER A 388 26.63 27.94 -27.32
CA SER A 388 27.99 27.40 -27.17
C SER A 388 28.86 28.18 -26.18
N GLY A 389 28.50 29.43 -25.88
CA GLY A 389 29.19 30.25 -24.89
C GLY A 389 28.93 29.79 -23.45
N ARG A 390 29.89 30.01 -22.54
CA ARG A 390 29.69 29.77 -21.10
C ARG A 390 28.58 30.69 -20.59
N TYR A 391 27.60 30.17 -19.84
CA TYR A 391 26.40 30.90 -19.39
C TYR A 391 25.52 31.46 -20.51
N ALA A 392 25.67 30.99 -21.75
CA ALA A 392 24.88 31.50 -22.86
C ALA A 392 23.42 31.03 -22.81
N PHE A 393 22.50 31.85 -23.32
CA PHE A 393 21.08 31.55 -23.42
C PHE A 393 20.61 31.73 -24.86
N SER A 394 20.07 30.68 -25.49
CA SER A 394 19.59 30.74 -26.87
C SER A 394 18.20 30.16 -27.00
N VAL A 395 17.26 30.92 -27.57
CA VAL A 395 15.84 30.53 -27.74
C VAL A 395 15.36 30.91 -29.14
N GLY A 396 14.60 30.02 -29.77
CA GLY A 396 14.00 30.24 -31.11
C GLY A 396 14.78 29.56 -32.25
N GLY A 397 14.59 30.05 -33.48
CA GLY A 397 15.02 29.32 -34.69
C GLY A 397 16.41 29.72 -35.20
N ASN A 398 17.35 28.78 -35.36
CA ASN A 398 18.64 29.04 -36.02
C ASN A 398 19.48 30.19 -35.40
N ASN A 399 19.46 30.36 -34.07
CA ASN A 399 20.28 31.36 -33.38
C ASN A 399 21.63 30.81 -32.93
N LEU A 400 22.61 31.68 -32.67
CA LEU A 400 23.91 31.34 -32.09
C LEU A 400 24.28 32.30 -30.95
N ALA A 401 24.30 31.79 -29.72
CA ALA A 401 24.82 32.50 -28.55
C ALA A 401 26.19 31.88 -28.19
N SER A 402 27.27 32.45 -28.72
CA SER A 402 28.64 31.92 -28.59
C SER A 402 29.53 32.72 -27.64
N GLY A 403 29.15 33.94 -27.27
CA GLY A 403 29.85 34.75 -26.29
C GLY A 403 29.64 34.26 -24.85
N VAL A 404 30.56 34.60 -23.95
CA VAL A 404 30.34 34.34 -22.51
C VAL A 404 29.16 35.17 -22.03
N SER A 405 28.16 34.55 -21.41
CA SER A 405 26.91 35.18 -20.97
C SER A 405 26.12 35.86 -22.09
N SER A 406 26.30 35.43 -23.35
CA SER A 406 25.56 36.00 -24.49
C SER A 406 24.12 35.47 -24.56
N VAL A 407 23.21 36.27 -25.09
CA VAL A 407 21.79 35.93 -25.21
C VAL A 407 21.31 36.11 -26.65
N THR A 408 20.56 35.13 -27.18
CA THR A 408 19.84 35.27 -28.46
C THR A 408 18.37 34.86 -28.30
N LEU A 409 17.46 35.70 -28.77
CA LEU A 409 16.02 35.45 -28.81
C LEU A 409 15.47 35.79 -30.19
N GLY A 410 14.66 34.90 -30.77
CA GLY A 410 14.01 35.13 -32.07
C GLY A 410 14.51 34.16 -33.13
N ALA A 411 14.93 34.65 -34.29
CA ALA A 411 15.41 33.80 -35.38
C ALA A 411 16.69 34.30 -36.06
N THR A 412 17.51 33.38 -36.57
CA THR A 412 18.69 33.62 -37.43
C THR A 412 19.72 34.62 -36.89
N SER A 413 19.75 34.82 -35.57
CA SER A 413 20.55 35.85 -34.91
C SER A 413 21.81 35.30 -34.25
N VAL A 414 22.87 36.11 -34.17
CA VAL A 414 24.17 35.76 -33.60
C VAL A 414 24.55 36.75 -32.50
N ALA A 415 24.82 36.25 -31.29
CA ALA A 415 25.42 36.99 -30.20
C ALA A 415 26.77 36.33 -29.84
N SER A 416 27.86 36.89 -30.36
CA SER A 416 29.22 36.36 -30.18
C SER A 416 30.08 37.19 -29.24
N GLY A 417 29.70 38.44 -28.99
CA GLY A 417 30.30 39.28 -27.96
C GLY A 417 30.05 38.73 -26.55
N SER A 418 31.00 38.94 -25.64
CA SER A 418 30.79 38.60 -24.23
C SER A 418 29.72 39.54 -23.64
N ALA A 419 28.73 38.99 -22.94
CA ALA A 419 27.54 39.68 -22.45
C ALA A 419 26.71 40.37 -23.55
N SER A 420 26.85 39.97 -24.82
CA SER A 420 26.05 40.54 -25.91
C SER A 420 24.67 39.91 -26.01
N VAL A 421 23.72 40.65 -26.56
CA VAL A 421 22.31 40.29 -26.64
C VAL A 421 21.80 40.55 -28.05
N ALA A 422 21.11 39.59 -28.68
CA ALA A 422 20.41 39.76 -29.95
C ALA A 422 18.94 39.39 -29.80
N LEU A 423 18.03 40.34 -30.04
CA LEU A 423 16.57 40.21 -29.82
C LEU A 423 15.80 40.51 -31.12
N GLY A 424 15.44 39.48 -31.89
CA GLY A 424 14.72 39.65 -33.16
C GLY A 424 15.15 38.68 -34.26
N GLY A 425 15.18 39.17 -35.51
CA GLY A 425 15.40 38.36 -36.71
C GLY A 425 16.67 38.75 -37.46
N GLY A 426 17.58 37.80 -37.69
CA GLY A 426 18.77 38.03 -38.50
C GLY A 426 19.74 39.06 -37.92
N LEU A 427 19.81 39.21 -36.60
CA LEU A 427 20.65 40.20 -35.92
C LEU A 427 22.05 39.67 -35.63
N VAL A 428 23.03 40.57 -35.50
CA VAL A 428 24.41 40.24 -35.14
C VAL A 428 24.91 41.22 -34.07
N ALA A 429 25.28 40.69 -32.89
CA ALA A 429 25.87 41.43 -31.78
C ALA A 429 27.26 40.86 -31.45
N ARG A 430 28.31 41.51 -31.95
CA ARG A 430 29.70 41.00 -31.95
C ARG A 430 30.59 41.61 -30.87
N ALA A 431 30.31 42.83 -30.39
CA ALA A 431 31.11 43.46 -29.35
C ALA A 431 30.70 43.07 -27.94
N TYR A 432 31.62 43.28 -26.99
CA TYR A 432 31.36 43.13 -25.57
C TYR A 432 30.17 44.00 -25.12
N GLY A 433 29.13 43.38 -24.56
CA GLY A 433 27.95 44.06 -24.05
C GLY A 433 27.07 44.72 -25.11
N GLU A 434 27.23 44.38 -26.39
CA GLU A 434 26.41 44.90 -27.47
C GLU A 434 24.99 44.33 -27.40
N THR A 435 23.97 45.20 -27.43
CA THR A 435 22.58 44.78 -27.60
C THR A 435 22.07 45.14 -28.99
N ALA A 436 21.75 44.13 -29.79
CA ALA A 436 21.12 44.28 -31.11
C ALA A 436 19.63 43.93 -31.02
N THR A 437 18.77 44.75 -31.62
CA THR A 437 17.32 44.53 -31.71
C THR A 437 16.77 44.87 -33.10
N GLY A 438 15.56 44.43 -33.42
CA GLY A 438 14.90 44.67 -34.71
C GLY A 438 15.14 43.56 -35.73
N SER A 439 15.45 43.93 -36.98
CA SER A 439 15.74 42.98 -38.07
C SER A 439 16.99 43.36 -38.85
N TRP A 440 17.86 42.38 -39.13
CA TRP A 440 18.97 42.49 -40.08
C TRP A 440 19.81 43.77 -39.95
N ASN A 441 20.33 44.03 -38.75
CA ASN A 441 21.30 45.10 -38.51
C ASN A 441 22.57 44.90 -39.37
N THR A 442 23.39 45.93 -39.60
CA THR A 442 24.63 45.76 -40.37
C THR A 442 25.63 44.86 -39.64
N ASP A 443 26.36 44.02 -40.39
CA ASP A 443 27.44 43.21 -39.82
C ASP A 443 28.73 44.03 -39.76
N TYR A 444 29.43 44.02 -38.62
CA TYR A 444 30.70 44.74 -38.45
C TYR A 444 31.67 43.93 -37.57
N SER A 445 32.97 44.15 -37.73
CA SER A 445 33.97 43.54 -36.84
C SER A 445 34.36 44.52 -35.74
N PRO A 446 34.18 44.19 -34.44
CA PRO A 446 34.58 45.05 -33.34
C PRO A 446 36.10 45.16 -33.25
N VAL A 447 36.58 46.37 -32.98
CA VAL A 447 38.02 46.71 -32.94
C VAL A 447 38.72 45.98 -31.81
N ALA A 448 38.09 45.88 -30.63
CA ALA A 448 38.66 45.17 -29.49
C ALA A 448 38.27 43.67 -29.44
N GLY A 449 37.66 43.15 -30.50
CA GLY A 449 37.16 41.78 -30.55
C GLY A 449 35.95 41.53 -29.63
N ALA A 450 35.60 40.25 -29.44
CA ALA A 450 34.38 39.84 -28.74
C ALA A 450 34.38 40.11 -27.22
N SER A 451 35.56 40.23 -26.60
CA SER A 451 35.69 40.42 -25.14
C SER A 451 36.26 41.77 -24.73
N GLY A 452 36.77 42.55 -25.69
CA GLY A 452 37.38 43.85 -25.43
C GLY A 452 36.39 45.01 -25.49
N ARG A 453 36.84 46.20 -25.07
CA ARG A 453 35.99 47.40 -24.91
C ARG A 453 36.58 48.61 -25.63
N ALA A 454 36.73 48.58 -26.95
CA ALA A 454 37.15 49.80 -27.67
C ALA A 454 36.04 50.86 -27.63
N LEU A 455 36.45 52.12 -27.56
CA LEU A 455 35.54 53.27 -27.58
C LEU A 455 34.71 53.33 -28.88
N SER A 456 35.26 52.81 -29.98
CA SER A 456 34.59 52.77 -31.27
C SER A 456 33.63 51.59 -31.49
N ASP A 457 33.60 50.63 -30.57
CA ASP A 457 32.72 49.46 -30.70
C ASP A 457 31.27 49.82 -30.37
N ARG A 458 30.32 49.11 -30.98
CA ARG A 458 28.89 49.29 -30.70
C ARG A 458 28.56 48.77 -29.31
N VAL A 459 27.60 49.42 -28.66
CA VAL A 459 26.97 48.96 -27.42
C VAL A 459 25.46 48.74 -27.61
N PHE A 460 24.84 49.44 -28.55
CA PHE A 460 23.44 49.23 -28.92
C PHE A 460 23.22 49.48 -30.41
N VAL A 461 22.39 48.65 -31.04
CA VAL A 461 22.03 48.80 -32.45
C VAL A 461 20.59 48.35 -32.69
N VAL A 462 19.86 49.11 -33.48
CA VAL A 462 18.52 48.76 -33.97
C VAL A 462 18.63 48.49 -35.46
N GLY A 463 18.49 47.23 -35.86
CA GLY A 463 18.42 46.84 -37.27
C GLY A 463 17.04 47.13 -37.86
N ASN A 464 17.03 47.59 -39.10
CA ASN A 464 15.82 47.73 -39.92
C ASN A 464 16.02 47.16 -41.33
N GLY A 465 17.00 46.28 -41.50
CA GLY A 465 17.23 45.60 -42.77
C GLY A 465 16.14 44.58 -43.07
N VAL A 466 16.11 44.13 -44.32
CA VAL A 466 15.06 43.25 -44.84
C VAL A 466 15.49 41.78 -44.85
N ASN A 467 16.75 41.51 -45.17
CA ASN A 467 17.29 40.16 -45.32
C ASN A 467 18.83 40.15 -45.11
N GLU A 468 19.48 39.00 -45.34
CA GLU A 468 20.91 38.83 -45.11
C GLU A 468 21.83 39.62 -46.06
N THR A 469 21.35 39.99 -47.25
CA THR A 469 22.08 40.81 -48.22
C THR A 469 21.74 42.30 -48.10
N ASP A 470 20.58 42.64 -47.56
CA ASP A 470 20.05 44.01 -47.41
C ASP A 470 19.97 44.40 -45.93
N ARG A 471 21.15 44.42 -45.28
CA ARG A 471 21.29 44.80 -43.88
C ARG A 471 21.37 46.32 -43.72
N SER A 472 20.64 46.86 -42.75
CA SER A 472 20.69 48.30 -42.42
C SER A 472 20.42 48.53 -40.93
N ASP A 473 20.94 49.64 -40.41
CA ASP A 473 20.74 50.07 -39.03
C ASP A 473 19.87 51.32 -38.99
N ALA A 474 18.77 51.31 -38.24
CA ALA A 474 18.01 52.52 -37.93
C ALA A 474 18.72 53.39 -36.89
N LEU A 475 19.52 52.78 -36.01
CA LEU A 475 20.22 53.45 -34.92
C LEU A 475 21.46 52.66 -34.51
N ILE A 476 22.58 53.34 -34.32
CA ILE A 476 23.81 52.78 -33.75
C ILE A 476 24.25 53.67 -32.58
N VAL A 477 24.60 53.06 -31.46
CA VAL A 477 25.24 53.71 -30.32
C VAL A 477 26.58 53.04 -30.05
N ARG A 478 27.65 53.83 -30.01
CA ARG A 478 29.01 53.41 -29.69
C ARG A 478 29.35 53.59 -28.22
N ARG A 479 30.43 52.94 -27.78
CA ARG A 479 30.91 53.00 -26.39
C ARG A 479 31.38 54.40 -25.96
N ASP A 480 31.87 55.22 -26.89
CA ASP A 480 32.19 56.64 -26.66
C ASP A 480 30.96 57.55 -26.61
N GLY A 481 29.75 57.00 -26.77
CA GLY A 481 28.51 57.76 -26.76
C GLY A 481 28.14 58.37 -28.12
N LEU A 482 28.92 58.14 -29.18
CA LEU A 482 28.53 58.55 -30.52
C LEU A 482 27.27 57.79 -30.97
N ILE A 483 26.25 58.55 -31.37
CA ILE A 483 24.99 58.04 -31.91
C ILE A 483 24.96 58.32 -33.42
N THR A 484 24.61 57.31 -34.21
CA THR A 484 24.47 57.43 -35.67
C THR A 484 23.09 56.93 -36.10
N VAL A 485 22.43 57.69 -36.97
CA VAL A 485 21.15 57.35 -37.60
C VAL A 485 21.25 57.62 -39.12
N PRO A 486 20.59 56.85 -40.00
CA PRO A 486 20.80 56.91 -41.46
C PRO A 486 20.41 58.21 -42.14
N ASP A 487 19.33 58.87 -41.68
CA ASP A 487 18.87 60.12 -42.25
C ASP A 487 18.15 60.99 -41.21
N LEU A 488 18.61 62.23 -41.06
CA LEU A 488 17.95 63.32 -40.33
C LEU A 488 17.82 64.55 -41.25
N SER A 489 17.61 64.32 -42.55
CA SER A 489 17.57 65.38 -43.55
C SER A 489 16.54 66.46 -43.21
N ILE A 490 16.89 67.69 -43.59
CA ILE A 490 16.07 68.89 -43.39
C ILE A 490 14.65 68.72 -43.96
N SER A 491 14.52 67.95 -45.05
CA SER A 491 13.23 67.63 -45.68
C SER A 491 12.27 66.81 -44.79
N LEU A 492 12.79 65.97 -43.88
CA LEU A 492 12.00 65.24 -42.87
C LEU A 492 11.58 66.15 -41.69
N ILE A 493 12.37 67.19 -41.39
CA ILE A 493 12.08 68.17 -40.33
C ILE A 493 10.98 69.14 -40.78
N GLU A 494 10.99 69.56 -42.06
CA GLU A 494 10.10 70.60 -42.57
C GLU A 494 8.70 70.11 -43.01
N ASN A 495 8.53 68.83 -43.38
CA ASN A 495 7.29 68.32 -43.99
C ASN A 495 6.31 67.55 -43.08
N GLY A 496 6.44 67.64 -41.75
CA GLY A 496 5.31 67.36 -40.85
C GLY A 496 5.56 66.33 -39.75
N GLY A 497 5.47 66.80 -38.51
CA GLY A 497 5.38 65.98 -37.31
C GLY A 497 6.20 66.57 -36.17
N SER A 498 5.55 67.26 -35.24
CA SER A 498 6.15 67.88 -34.07
C SER A 498 6.82 66.83 -33.15
N LYS A 499 8.09 66.47 -33.42
CA LYS A 499 9.11 65.81 -32.55
C LYS A 499 10.14 65.04 -33.42
N VAL A 500 11.05 65.77 -34.07
CA VAL A 500 12.22 65.17 -34.75
C VAL A 500 13.47 65.46 -33.90
N LEU A 501 14.41 64.51 -33.85
CA LEU A 501 15.72 64.71 -33.21
C LEU A 501 16.54 65.67 -34.08
N THR A 502 16.78 66.89 -33.61
CA THR A 502 17.64 67.85 -34.31
C THR A 502 19.10 67.70 -33.86
N THR A 503 20.04 67.78 -34.80
CA THR A 503 21.47 67.81 -34.47
C THR A 503 21.84 69.16 -33.89
N LYS A 504 22.98 69.23 -33.18
CA LYS A 504 23.52 70.49 -32.67
C LYS A 504 23.77 71.46 -33.83
N GLU A 505 24.33 70.97 -34.92
CA GLU A 505 24.66 71.72 -36.12
C GLU A 505 23.40 72.30 -36.77
N TYR A 506 22.31 71.51 -36.88
CA TYR A 506 21.04 72.03 -37.37
C TYR A 506 20.50 73.15 -36.47
N ASN A 507 20.59 72.99 -35.15
CA ASN A 507 20.16 74.03 -34.21
C ASN A 507 21.05 75.28 -34.28
N GLU A 508 22.36 75.12 -34.47
CA GLU A 508 23.31 76.22 -34.64
C GLU A 508 23.11 76.95 -35.97
N GLU A 509 22.81 76.25 -37.06
CA GLU A 509 22.54 76.84 -38.39
C GLU A 509 21.17 77.51 -38.48
N ASN A 510 20.13 76.97 -37.82
CA ASN A 510 18.75 77.41 -38.02
C ASN A 510 18.15 78.21 -36.85
N PHE A 511 18.71 78.11 -35.64
CA PHE A 511 18.14 78.75 -34.45
C PHE A 511 19.12 79.67 -33.70
N ILE A 512 20.43 79.64 -34.00
CA ILE A 512 21.40 80.61 -33.47
C ILE A 512 21.89 81.49 -34.61
N GLY A 513 21.12 82.53 -34.92
CA GLY A 513 21.54 83.57 -35.85
C GLY A 513 22.82 84.24 -35.35
N ARG A 514 23.96 83.90 -35.95
CA ARG A 514 25.20 84.67 -35.86
C ARG A 514 25.02 85.92 -36.72
N LEU A 515 24.29 86.91 -36.22
CA LEU A 515 24.32 88.26 -36.80
C LEU A 515 25.73 88.82 -36.55
N GLU A 516 26.49 89.06 -37.61
CA GLU A 516 27.79 89.75 -37.50
C GLU A 516 27.58 91.14 -36.85
N SER A 517 28.50 91.53 -35.97
CA SER A 517 28.34 92.76 -35.18
C SER A 517 28.27 93.99 -36.09
N GLY A 518 27.16 94.71 -36.02
CA GLY A 518 27.00 96.02 -36.67
C GLY A 518 25.71 96.21 -37.46
N ASP A 519 24.86 95.19 -37.62
CA ASP A 519 23.65 95.34 -38.42
C ASP A 519 22.50 95.98 -37.62
N THR A 520 22.40 97.31 -37.74
CA THR A 520 21.26 98.08 -37.24
C THR A 520 20.14 98.08 -38.29
N ALA A 521 19.13 97.25 -38.04
CA ALA A 521 17.78 97.29 -38.60
C ALA A 521 17.58 96.88 -40.08
N SER A 522 17.16 95.64 -40.30
CA SER A 522 15.90 95.35 -41.01
C SER A 522 15.42 93.91 -40.79
N ARG A 523 14.10 93.76 -40.66
CA ARG A 523 13.35 92.52 -40.47
C ARG A 523 13.60 91.52 -41.61
N PRO A 524 13.71 90.20 -41.37
CA PRO A 524 13.55 89.22 -42.45
C PRO A 524 12.11 89.31 -42.99
N THR A 525 11.92 89.88 -44.18
CA THR A 525 10.61 89.95 -44.84
C THR A 525 10.38 88.69 -45.67
N GLY A 526 9.64 87.73 -45.10
CA GLY A 526 9.12 86.54 -45.77
C GLY A 526 8.01 85.92 -44.93
N ALA A 527 7.04 85.24 -45.56
CA ALA A 527 5.81 84.72 -44.94
C ALA A 527 6.02 83.57 -43.92
N SER A 528 7.25 83.34 -43.48
CA SER A 528 7.67 82.35 -42.47
C SER A 528 8.57 82.95 -41.40
N ALA A 529 8.43 84.25 -41.10
CA ALA A 529 9.11 84.86 -39.95
C ALA A 529 8.50 84.34 -38.63
N PRO A 530 9.27 83.73 -37.71
CA PRO A 530 8.72 83.29 -36.43
C PRO A 530 8.28 84.51 -35.61
N ALA A 531 6.97 84.63 -35.43
CA ALA A 531 6.38 85.59 -34.52
C ALA A 531 6.66 85.14 -33.07
N TYR A 532 7.19 86.07 -32.26
CA TYR A 532 7.51 85.96 -30.83
C TYR A 532 8.75 85.10 -30.47
N GLY A 533 9.76 85.75 -29.87
CA GLY A 533 10.83 85.06 -29.13
C GLY A 533 12.21 84.96 -29.79
N THR A 534 12.54 85.79 -30.77
CA THR A 534 13.89 85.80 -31.34
C THR A 534 14.90 86.23 -30.27
N MET A 535 15.86 85.35 -29.97
CA MET A 535 16.98 85.63 -29.05
C MET A 535 18.25 85.86 -29.85
N ARG A 536 19.04 86.88 -29.48
CA ARG A 536 20.40 87.09 -29.97
C ARG A 536 21.37 87.11 -28.80
N TYR A 537 22.63 86.74 -29.01
CA TYR A 537 23.67 86.98 -28.01
C TYR A 537 24.36 88.31 -28.35
N ASN A 538 24.23 89.31 -27.48
CA ASN A 538 24.89 90.60 -27.69
C ASN A 538 26.37 90.47 -27.30
N THR A 539 27.25 90.57 -28.29
CA THR A 539 28.69 90.40 -28.12
C THR A 539 29.38 91.60 -27.47
N GLU A 540 28.74 92.76 -27.43
CA GLU A 540 29.25 93.96 -26.72
C GLU A 540 28.93 93.90 -25.22
N THR A 541 27.76 93.37 -24.84
CA THR A 541 27.32 93.28 -23.44
C THR A 541 27.55 91.90 -22.81
N GLY A 542 27.83 90.88 -23.62
CA GLY A 542 28.05 89.50 -23.18
C GLY A 542 26.80 88.82 -22.64
N ARG A 543 25.60 89.25 -23.05
CA ARG A 543 24.31 88.72 -22.56
C ARG A 543 23.36 88.37 -23.70
N PRO A 544 22.50 87.35 -23.54
CA PRO A 544 21.42 87.10 -24.47
C PRO A 544 20.36 88.20 -24.38
N GLU A 545 19.78 88.58 -25.51
CA GLU A 545 18.71 89.56 -25.64
C GLU A 545 17.53 88.95 -26.40
N VAL A 546 16.30 89.29 -26.02
CA VAL A 546 15.06 88.91 -26.70
C VAL A 546 14.47 90.11 -27.42
N TYR A 547 14.05 89.93 -28.66
CA TYR A 547 13.25 90.91 -29.38
C TYR A 547 11.78 90.82 -28.96
N VAL A 548 11.22 91.92 -28.46
CA VAL A 548 9.81 92.00 -28.04
C VAL A 548 9.03 92.90 -28.99
N GLU A 549 8.05 92.33 -29.70
CA GLU A 549 7.06 93.07 -30.47
C GLU A 549 5.86 93.45 -29.59
N ASN A 550 5.32 94.65 -29.80
CA ASN A 550 4.27 95.25 -28.99
C ASN A 550 2.98 94.41 -29.01
N SER A 551 2.56 93.86 -27.86
CA SER A 551 1.26 93.21 -27.71
C SER A 551 0.18 94.27 -27.49
N THR A 552 -0.93 94.16 -28.21
CA THR A 552 -2.00 95.17 -28.31
C THR A 552 -2.83 95.39 -27.04
N ASN A 553 -2.32 95.12 -25.84
CA ASN A 553 -3.05 95.26 -24.58
C ASN A 553 -2.19 95.88 -23.45
N LEU A 554 -1.69 97.11 -23.65
CA LEU A 554 -1.10 97.90 -22.56
C LEU A 554 -1.90 99.21 -22.31
N PRO A 555 -2.00 99.67 -21.05
CA PRO A 555 -2.84 100.82 -20.69
C PRO A 555 -2.37 102.11 -21.36
N THR A 556 -3.31 102.95 -21.79
CA THR A 556 -3.06 104.24 -22.45
C THR A 556 -2.12 105.11 -21.63
N GLY A 557 -0.91 105.38 -22.15
CA GLY A 557 0.06 106.29 -21.55
C GLY A 557 1.53 105.84 -21.59
N SER A 558 1.84 104.64 -22.09
CA SER A 558 3.23 104.18 -22.27
C SER A 558 3.55 103.90 -23.75
N SER A 559 4.55 104.60 -24.29
CA SER A 559 5.09 104.32 -25.62
C SER A 559 6.29 103.38 -25.48
N TYR A 560 6.09 102.08 -25.69
CA TYR A 560 7.20 101.14 -25.85
C TYR A 560 7.49 100.94 -27.34
N VAL A 561 8.72 101.22 -27.76
CA VAL A 561 9.19 101.05 -29.13
C VAL A 561 9.62 99.58 -29.30
N PRO A 562 9.23 98.87 -30.37
CA PRO A 562 9.73 97.53 -30.66
C PRO A 562 11.27 97.52 -30.66
N GLY A 563 11.88 96.56 -29.96
CA GLY A 563 13.33 96.55 -29.75
C GLY A 563 13.85 95.30 -29.04
N TRP A 564 15.17 95.15 -29.06
CA TRP A 564 15.87 94.09 -28.33
C TRP A 564 16.01 94.47 -26.85
N ILE A 565 15.67 93.53 -25.96
CA ILE A 565 15.78 93.68 -24.51
C ILE A 565 16.77 92.62 -24.00
N SER A 566 17.83 93.04 -23.32
CA SER A 566 18.75 92.11 -22.63
C SER A 566 17.99 91.29 -21.57
N LEU A 567 18.20 89.98 -21.55
CA LEU A 567 17.71 89.05 -20.53
C LEU A 567 18.55 89.10 -19.24
#